data_AF-A0A512B6I3-F1
#
_entry.id   AF-A0A512B6I3-F1
#
_cell.length_a   1.000
_cell.length_b   1.000
_cell.length_c   1.000
_cell.angle_alpha   90.00
_cell.angle_beta   90.00
_cell.angle_gamma   90.00
#
_symmetry.space_group_name_H-M   'P 1'
#
loop_
_entity.id
_entity.type
_entity.pdbx_description
1 polymer ?
#
loop_
_entity_poly.entity_id
_entity_poly.type
_entity_poly.pdbx_seq_one_letter_code
_entity_poly.pdbx_strand_id
1 'polypeptide(L)'
;MAKVKNSIKLVLPDEAVISRIYLIRGKKVMLDRDLAEMYGVETRVLNQAVQRNIDRFPKDFIFQLSIKEFENWKSQTVISNSVKMGLRKRPFAFTEQGVSMLSGVLNSAIAVQVHIQIIRIFTKMRDVVDQ
;
A
#
# COMPACT_ATOMS: atom_id res chain seq x y z
N MET A 1 32.69 -20.63 -9.05
CA MET A 1 31.45 -20.21 -9.74
C MET A 1 30.26 -20.69 -8.91
N ALA A 2 29.76 -19.85 -8.01
CA ALA A 2 28.69 -20.23 -7.09
C ALA A 2 27.34 -20.10 -7.82
N LYS A 3 26.61 -21.22 -7.88
CA LYS A 3 25.22 -21.29 -8.32
C LYS A 3 24.41 -20.27 -7.51
N VAL A 4 23.92 -19.22 -8.16
CA VAL A 4 22.95 -18.28 -7.60
C VAL A 4 21.70 -19.11 -7.28
N LYS A 5 21.55 -19.46 -6.00
CA LYS A 5 20.38 -20.19 -5.51
C LYS A 5 19.15 -19.34 -5.79
N ASN A 6 18.35 -19.87 -6.70
CA ASN A 6 16.97 -19.51 -6.94
C ASN A 6 16.19 -19.61 -5.61
N SER A 7 16.06 -18.49 -4.89
CA SER A 7 15.24 -18.40 -3.68
C SER A 7 14.76 -16.98 -3.44
N ILE A 8 14.22 -16.32 -4.46
CA ILE A 8 13.29 -15.22 -4.23
C ILE A 8 11.96 -15.90 -3.95
N LYS A 9 11.73 -16.34 -2.71
CA LYS A 9 10.38 -16.65 -2.25
C LYS A 9 9.54 -15.41 -2.53
N LEU A 10 8.57 -15.53 -3.44
CA LEU A 10 7.49 -14.56 -3.59
C LEU A 10 6.81 -14.50 -2.22
N VAL A 11 7.14 -13.48 -1.42
CA VAL A 11 6.56 -13.27 -0.09
C VAL A 11 5.03 -13.11 -0.20
N LEU A 12 4.54 -12.61 -1.34
CA LEU A 12 3.14 -12.49 -1.69
C LEU A 12 2.94 -12.78 -3.19
N PRO A 13 1.82 -13.39 -3.62
CA PRO A 13 1.43 -13.46 -5.02
C PRO A 13 1.17 -12.06 -5.60
N ASP A 14 1.48 -11.82 -6.89
CA ASP A 14 1.21 -10.53 -7.54
C ASP A 14 -0.28 -10.13 -7.40
N GLU A 15 -1.19 -11.10 -7.50
CA GLU A 15 -2.64 -10.95 -7.30
C GLU A 15 -3.01 -10.37 -5.92
N ALA A 16 -2.25 -10.71 -4.87
CA ALA A 16 -2.48 -10.23 -3.52
C ALA A 16 -2.13 -8.75 -3.35
N VAL A 17 -1.24 -8.22 -4.20
CA VAL A 17 -0.93 -6.78 -4.25
C VAL A 17 -1.93 -6.07 -5.16
N ILE A 18 -2.24 -6.64 -6.33
CA ILE A 18 -3.20 -6.09 -7.30
C ILE A 18 -4.58 -5.86 -6.67
N SER A 19 -5.08 -6.83 -5.90
CA SER A 19 -6.37 -6.76 -5.21
C SER A 19 -6.46 -5.68 -4.13
N ARG A 20 -5.33 -5.10 -3.71
CA ARG A 20 -5.22 -4.02 -2.72
C ARG A 20 -4.87 -2.67 -3.35
N ILE A 21 -4.90 -2.58 -4.69
CA ILE A 21 -4.79 -1.33 -5.44
C ILE A 21 -6.20 -0.86 -5.79
N TYR A 22 -6.53 0.34 -5.32
CA TYR A 22 -7.83 0.98 -5.53
C TYR A 22 -7.71 2.17 -6.46
N LEU A 23 -8.76 2.46 -7.22
CA LEU A 23 -8.86 3.66 -8.02
C LEU A 23 -9.67 4.73 -7.26
N ILE A 24 -8.98 5.69 -6.65
CA ILE A 24 -9.60 6.77 -5.85
C ILE A 24 -9.14 8.11 -6.42
N ARG A 25 -10.08 9.01 -6.73
CA ARG A 25 -9.81 10.30 -7.40
C ARG A 25 -9.03 10.16 -8.71
N GLY A 26 -9.27 9.09 -9.47
CA GLY A 26 -8.54 8.79 -10.70
C GLY A 26 -7.08 8.39 -10.49
N LYS A 27 -6.64 8.18 -9.25
CA LYS A 27 -5.28 7.71 -8.92
C LYS A 27 -5.33 6.27 -8.43
N LYS A 28 -4.37 5.46 -8.86
CA LYS A 28 -4.11 4.13 -8.28
C LYS A 28 -3.47 4.33 -6.91
N VAL A 29 -4.12 3.85 -5.86
CA VAL A 29 -3.71 4.04 -4.47
C VAL A 29 -3.80 2.76 -3.66
N MET A 30 -3.00 2.65 -2.60
CA MET A 30 -3.10 1.60 -1.59
C MET A 30 -3.41 2.22 -0.23
N LEU A 31 -4.18 1.52 0.60
CA LEU A 31 -4.57 2.02 1.92
C LEU A 31 -3.54 1.68 3.00
N ASP A 32 -3.41 2.52 4.02
CA ASP A 32 -2.52 2.32 5.17
C ASP A 32 -2.68 0.95 5.83
N ARG A 33 -3.92 0.50 6.00
CA ARG A 33 -4.25 -0.80 6.58
C ARG A 33 -3.61 -1.94 5.79
N ASP A 34 -3.84 -1.94 4.48
CA ASP A 34 -3.39 -3.00 3.59
C ASP A 34 -1.87 -3.00 3.47
N LEU A 35 -1.27 -1.81 3.35
CA LEU A 35 0.18 -1.65 3.37
C LEU A 35 0.78 -2.14 4.68
N ALA A 36 0.18 -1.79 5.83
CA ALA A 36 0.67 -2.21 7.13
C ALA A 36 0.62 -3.74 7.27
N GLU A 37 -0.48 -4.38 6.85
CA GLU A 37 -0.62 -5.84 6.83
C GLU A 37 0.44 -6.49 5.94
N MET A 38 0.66 -5.98 4.73
CA MET A 38 1.68 -6.51 3.82
C MET A 38 3.10 -6.33 4.37
N TYR A 39 3.39 -5.20 5.00
CA TYR A 39 4.68 -4.94 5.63
C TYR A 39 4.88 -5.66 6.97
N GLY A 40 3.85 -6.34 7.50
CA GLY A 40 3.90 -7.04 8.78
C GLY A 40 4.00 -6.09 9.98
N VAL A 41 3.42 -4.89 9.87
CA VAL A 41 3.41 -3.87 10.94
C VAL A 41 1.98 -3.49 11.30
N GLU A 42 1.78 -2.92 12.50
CA GLU A 42 0.48 -2.34 12.83
C GLU A 42 0.20 -1.07 12.02
N THR A 43 -1.05 -0.85 11.60
CA THR A 43 -1.46 0.39 10.90
C THR A 43 -1.12 1.65 11.68
N ARG A 44 -1.21 1.60 13.02
CA ARG A 44 -0.82 2.72 13.88
C ARG A 44 0.68 3.02 13.79
N VAL A 45 1.52 1.99 13.73
CA VAL A 45 2.98 2.14 13.61
C VAL A 45 3.35 2.73 12.25
N LEU A 46 2.71 2.25 11.18
CA LEU A 46 2.90 2.82 9.84
C LEU A 46 2.55 4.32 9.82
N ASN A 47 1.36 4.67 10.31
CA ASN A 47 0.89 6.06 10.33
C ASN A 47 1.77 6.96 11.22
N GLN A 48 2.27 6.43 12.33
CA GLN A 48 3.21 7.16 13.18
C GLN A 48 4.55 7.40 12.47
N ALA A 49 5.06 6.41 11.73
CA ALA A 49 6.30 6.54 10.98
C ALA A 49 6.18 7.55 9.83
N VAL A 50 5.03 7.57 9.15
CA VAL A 50 4.69 8.59 8.14
C VAL A 50 4.63 9.98 8.77
N GLN A 51 3.92 10.12 9.90
CA GLN A 51 3.78 11.41 10.58
C GLN A 51 5.13 11.99 11.07
N ARG A 52 6.06 11.12 11.49
CA ARG A 52 7.43 11.52 11.87
C ARG A 52 8.27 11.99 10.68
N ASN A 53 7.90 11.60 9.47
CA ASN A 53 8.61 11.91 8.23
C ASN A 53 7.71 12.69 7.27
N ILE A 54 6.79 13.51 7.78
CA ILE A 54 5.73 14.14 6.98
C ILE A 54 6.28 15.00 5.82
N ASP A 55 7.49 15.55 5.98
CA ASP A 55 8.20 16.31 4.94
C ASP A 55 8.46 15.50 3.65
N ARG A 56 8.48 14.16 3.77
CA ARG A 56 8.62 13.22 2.64
C ARG A 56 7.29 12.91 1.95
N PHE A 57 6.16 13.29 2.54
CA PHE A 57 4.83 12.93 2.07
C PHE A 57 4.01 14.19 1.72
N PRO A 58 4.28 14.83 0.57
CA PRO A 58 3.43 15.91 0.08
C PRO A 58 2.00 15.41 -0.22
N LYS A 59 1.05 16.35 -0.31
CA LYS A 59 -0.40 16.07 -0.38
C LYS A 59 -0.84 15.25 -1.60
N ASP A 60 -0.02 15.21 -2.63
CA ASP A 60 -0.23 14.45 -3.85
C ASP A 60 0.21 12.98 -3.72
N PHE A 61 1.04 12.66 -2.72
CA PHE A 61 1.56 11.31 -2.43
C PHE A 61 0.72 10.57 -1.39
N ILE A 62 0.18 11.32 -0.42
CA ILE A 62 -0.68 10.79 0.63
C ILE A 62 -1.90 11.69 0.82
N PHE A 63 -3.06 11.10 1.03
CA PHE A 63 -4.25 11.82 1.46
C PHE A 63 -5.17 10.93 2.29
N GLN A 64 -5.95 11.53 3.19
CA GLN A 64 -6.98 10.79 3.90
C GLN A 64 -8.25 10.68 3.05
N LEU A 65 -8.90 9.52 3.05
CA LEU A 65 -10.19 9.36 2.38
C LEU A 65 -11.23 10.29 3.00
N SER A 66 -12.08 10.88 2.15
CA SER A 66 -13.29 11.56 2.59
C SER A 66 -14.33 10.56 3.10
N ILE A 67 -15.37 11.05 3.78
CA ILE A 67 -16.45 10.19 4.29
C ILE A 67 -17.13 9.44 3.13
N LYS A 68 -17.41 10.12 2.01
CA LYS A 68 -18.04 9.52 0.83
C LYS A 68 -17.15 8.46 0.19
N GLU A 69 -15.86 8.75 0.03
CA GLU A 69 -14.89 7.79 -0.53
C GLU A 69 -14.74 6.56 0.36
N PHE A 70 -14.74 6.76 1.69
CA PHE A 70 -14.64 5.69 2.65
C PHE A 70 -15.87 4.78 2.62
N GLU A 71 -17.08 5.33 2.58
CA GLU A 71 -18.31 4.54 2.48
C GLU A 71 -18.41 3.78 1.14
N ASN A 72 -18.02 4.42 0.03
CA ASN A 72 -17.96 3.76 -1.27
C ASN A 72 -16.94 2.62 -1.31
N TRP A 73 -15.75 2.83 -0.75
CA TRP A 73 -14.74 1.78 -0.63
C TRP A 73 -15.23 0.62 0.25
N LYS A 74 -15.90 0.94 1.37
CA LYS A 74 -16.45 -0.03 2.31
C LYS A 74 -17.57 -0.88 1.71
N SER A 75 -18.38 -0.31 0.80
CA SER A 75 -19.46 -1.02 0.12
C SER A 75 -18.94 -1.90 -1.04
N GLN A 76 -17.89 -1.46 -1.72
CA GLN A 76 -17.27 -2.21 -2.83
C GLN A 76 -16.36 -3.35 -2.36
N THR A 77 -15.78 -3.22 -1.18
CA THR A 77 -14.88 -4.25 -0.64
C THR A 77 -15.67 -5.22 0.23
N VAL A 78 -15.45 -6.53 0.07
CA VAL A 78 -16.01 -7.56 0.96
C VAL A 78 -15.19 -7.57 2.25
N ILE A 79 -15.37 -6.53 3.07
CA ILE A 79 -14.59 -6.39 4.30
C ILE A 79 -15.20 -7.18 5.43
N SER A 80 -14.36 -7.94 6.15
CA SER A 80 -14.70 -8.64 7.39
C SER A 80 -15.49 -7.75 8.36
N ASN A 81 -16.34 -8.36 9.20
CA ASN A 81 -17.17 -7.66 10.20
C ASN A 81 -16.35 -6.71 11.11
N SER A 82 -15.04 -6.94 11.29
CA SER A 82 -14.14 -6.06 12.04
C SER A 82 -14.04 -4.63 11.47
N VAL A 83 -14.20 -4.46 10.15
CA VAL A 83 -14.19 -3.14 9.50
C VAL A 83 -15.58 -2.52 9.44
N LYS A 84 -16.62 -3.35 9.38
CA LYS A 84 -17.99 -2.87 9.52
C LYS A 84 -18.25 -2.26 10.91
N MET A 85 -17.63 -2.80 11.96
CA MET A 85 -17.86 -2.41 13.36
C MET A 85 -16.72 -1.66 14.05
N GLY A 86 -15.51 -1.55 13.47
CA GLY A 86 -14.30 -1.19 14.24
C GLY A 86 -13.39 -0.09 13.66
N LEU A 87 -13.60 0.40 12.44
CA LEU A 87 -12.74 1.47 11.90
C LEU A 87 -13.14 2.83 12.49
N ARG A 88 -12.49 3.22 13.60
CA ARG A 88 -12.68 4.54 14.24
C ARG A 88 -12.09 5.71 13.45
N LYS A 89 -11.19 5.43 12.49
CA LYS A 89 -10.51 6.45 11.67
C LYS A 89 -10.57 6.07 10.20
N ARG A 90 -10.79 7.08 9.35
CA ARG A 90 -10.71 6.93 7.89
C ARG A 90 -9.26 6.63 7.50
N PRO A 91 -9.02 5.64 6.63
CA PRO A 91 -7.68 5.24 6.24
C PRO A 91 -6.99 6.35 5.43
N PHE A 92 -5.66 6.34 5.47
CA PHE A 92 -4.85 7.07 4.50
C PHE A 92 -4.70 6.27 3.21
N ALA A 93 -4.77 6.96 2.08
CA ALA A 93 -4.43 6.46 0.76
C ALA A 93 -3.04 6.95 0.36
N PHE A 94 -2.23 6.05 -0.16
CA PHE A 94 -0.90 6.29 -0.67
C PHE A 94 -0.89 6.04 -2.17
N THR A 95 -0.41 7.00 -2.95
CA THR A 95 -0.12 6.77 -4.38
C THR A 95 1.12 5.90 -4.53
N GLU A 96 1.44 5.51 -5.76
CA GLU A 96 2.70 4.85 -6.10
C GLU A 96 3.91 5.60 -5.52
N GLN A 97 3.96 6.93 -5.67
CA GLN A 97 5.04 7.75 -5.12
C GLN A 97 5.02 7.75 -3.58
N GLY A 98 3.83 7.82 -2.96
CA GLY A 98 3.70 7.71 -1.51
C GLY A 98 4.20 6.36 -0.97
N VAL A 99 3.89 5.26 -1.67
CA VAL A 99 4.42 3.94 -1.33
C VAL A 99 5.93 3.89 -1.56
N SER A 100 6.44 4.53 -2.61
CA SER A 100 7.87 4.69 -2.87
C SER A 100 8.59 5.28 -1.65
N MET A 101 8.01 6.31 -1.03
CA MET A 101 8.60 6.97 0.14
C MET A 101 8.61 6.10 1.40
N LEU A 102 7.75 5.08 1.49
CA LEU A 102 7.74 4.15 2.63
C LEU A 102 9.03 3.29 2.70
N SER A 103 9.75 3.09 1.60
CA SER A 103 11.05 2.38 1.62
C SER A 103 12.11 3.07 2.48
N GLY A 104 12.08 4.40 2.55
CA GLY A 104 13.00 5.17 3.38
C GLY A 104 12.57 5.28 4.83
N VAL A 105 11.40 4.74 5.18
CA VAL A 105 10.78 4.82 6.51
C VAL A 105 10.73 3.45 7.18
N LEU A 106 10.50 2.39 6.40
CA LEU A 106 10.41 1.01 6.88
C LEU A 106 11.65 0.21 6.42
N ASN A 107 12.49 -0.20 7.39
CA ASN A 107 13.78 -0.83 7.11
C ASN A 107 13.82 -2.35 7.38
N SER A 108 12.68 -3.03 7.50
CA SER A 108 12.67 -4.48 7.72
C SER A 108 12.91 -5.24 6.41
N ALA A 109 13.56 -6.41 6.48
CA ALA A 109 13.81 -7.23 5.29
C ALA A 109 12.50 -7.61 4.55
N ILE A 110 11.42 -7.84 5.30
CA ILE A 110 10.08 -8.10 4.76
C ILE A 110 9.57 -6.85 4.05
N ALA A 111 9.68 -5.67 4.67
CA ALA A 111 9.21 -4.43 4.08
C ALA A 111 9.90 -4.10 2.76
N VAL A 112 11.22 -4.30 2.69
CA VAL A 112 11.99 -4.12 1.45
C VAL A 112 11.50 -5.03 0.33
N GLN A 113 11.24 -6.31 0.62
CA GLN A 113 10.79 -7.26 -0.40
C GLN A 113 9.37 -6.95 -0.91
N VAL A 114 8.46 -6.64 0.00
CA VAL A 114 7.08 -6.24 -0.32
C VAL A 114 7.07 -4.96 -1.13
N HIS A 115 7.89 -3.99 -0.75
CA HIS A 115 8.04 -2.72 -1.45
C HIS A 115 8.47 -2.90 -2.92
N ILE A 116 9.49 -3.74 -3.16
CA ILE A 116 9.96 -4.06 -4.51
C ILE A 116 8.83 -4.69 -5.34
N GLN A 117 8.03 -5.57 -4.76
CA GLN A 117 6.88 -6.18 -5.46
C GLN A 117 5.81 -5.14 -5.80
N ILE A 118 5.49 -4.26 -4.86
CA ILE A 118 4.51 -3.20 -5.08
C ILE A 118 4.95 -2.30 -6.25
N ILE A 119 6.19 -1.80 -6.24
CA ILE A 119 6.71 -0.96 -7.34
C ILE A 119 6.60 -1.68 -8.68
N ARG A 120 7.04 -2.94 -8.77
CA ARG A 120 6.98 -3.72 -10.02
C ARG A 120 5.55 -3.82 -10.56
N ILE A 121 4.57 -3.99 -9.68
CA ILE A 121 3.16 -4.11 -10.07
C ILE A 121 2.61 -2.77 -10.53
N PHE A 122 2.91 -1.68 -9.83
CA PHE A 122 2.54 -0.34 -10.28
C PHE A 122 3.16 0.01 -11.64
N THR A 123 4.42 -0.33 -11.88
CA THR A 123 5.10 -0.13 -13.17
C THR A 123 4.43 -0.96 -14.28
N LYS A 124 4.26 -2.28 -14.08
CA LYS A 124 3.57 -3.15 -15.04
C LYS A 124 2.18 -2.61 -15.40
N MET A 125 1.44 -2.12 -14.40
CA MET A 125 0.11 -1.55 -14.59
C MET A 125 0.09 -0.22 -15.36
N ARG A 126 1.22 0.47 -15.47
CA ARG A 126 1.37 1.68 -16.29
C ARG A 126 1.69 1.31 -17.73
N ASP A 127 2.56 0.33 -17.93
CA ASP A 127 3.00 -0.13 -19.26
C ASP A 127 1.83 -0.67 -20.12
N VAL A 128 0.73 -1.13 -19.53
CA VAL A 128 -0.47 -1.58 -20.26
C VAL A 128 -1.25 -0.42 -20.91
N VAL A 129 -0.97 0.84 -20.55
CA VAL A 129 -1.66 2.01 -21.11
C VAL A 129 -0.90 2.61 -22.31
N ASP A 130 0.37 2.24 -22.51
CA ASP A 130 1.25 2.78 -23.55
C ASP A 130 1.48 1.81 -24.74
N GLN A 131 0.52 0.92 -25.04
CA GLN A 131 0.54 0.03 -26.23
C GLN A 131 -0.67 0.24 -27.14
#